data_AF-A0A538AFP0-F1
#
_entry.id   AF-A0A538AFP0-F1
#
_cell.length_a   1.000
_cell.length_b   1.000
_cell.length_c   1.000
_cell.angle_alpha   90.00
_cell.angle_beta   90.00
_cell.angle_gamma   90.00
#
_symmetry.space_group_name_H-M   'P 1'
#
loop_
_entity.id
_entity.type
_entity.pdbx_description
1 polymer ?
#
loop_
_entity_poly.entity_id
_entity_poly.type
_entity_poly.pdbx_seq_one_letter_code
_entity_poly.pdbx_strand_id
1 'polypeptide(L)'
;MAKDREVLDRRWRETIAGIVREGQRSGEFGPVDVADFSLRLGALIDGLAIQVVLGDAEVTADKMLETCMRSAARELGFDWGGRQRRTLRAARPKRAAARAR
;
A
#
# COMPACT_ATOMS: atom_id res chain seq x y z
N MET A 1 -19.41 8.58 -19.35
CA MET A 1 -18.06 8.05 -19.65
C MET A 1 -16.94 8.85 -19.00
N ALA A 2 -16.59 10.07 -19.46
CA ALA A 2 -15.52 10.87 -18.83
C ALA A 2 -15.87 11.34 -17.39
N LYS A 3 -17.09 11.85 -17.21
CA LYS A 3 -17.59 12.34 -15.92
C LYS A 3 -17.67 11.25 -14.84
N ASP A 4 -18.02 10.02 -15.23
CA ASP A 4 -18.12 8.88 -14.29
C ASP A 4 -16.74 8.42 -13.83
N ARG A 5 -15.76 8.41 -14.75
CA ARG A 5 -14.35 8.14 -14.44
C ARG A 5 -13.79 9.17 -13.47
N GLU A 6 -13.99 10.46 -13.74
CA GLU A 6 -13.50 11.53 -12.87
C GLU A 6 -14.07 11.45 -11.44
N VAL A 7 -15.34 11.06 -11.31
CA VAL A 7 -16.00 10.90 -10.00
C VAL A 7 -15.42 9.71 -9.24
N LEU A 8 -15.19 8.58 -9.92
CA LEU A 8 -14.58 7.39 -9.32
C LEU A 8 -13.13 7.66 -8.91
N ASP A 9 -12.34 8.29 -9.79
CA ASP A 9 -10.95 8.66 -9.54
C ASP A 9 -10.83 9.64 -8.36
N ARG A 10 -11.77 10.60 -8.26
CA ARG A 10 -11.83 11.54 -7.13
C ARG A 10 -12.18 10.84 -5.83
N ARG A 11 -13.21 9.99 -5.81
CA ARG A 11 -13.62 9.25 -4.60
C ARG A 11 -12.51 8.31 -4.12
N TRP A 12 -11.79 7.70 -5.06
CA TRP A 12 -10.64 6.87 -4.74
C TRP A 12 -9.53 7.68 -4.06
N ARG A 13 -9.15 8.83 -4.63
CA ARG A 13 -8.16 9.73 -4.02
C ARG A 13 -8.60 10.29 -2.67
N GLU A 14 -9.89 10.59 -2.49
CA GLU A 14 -10.45 11.01 -1.21
C GLU A 14 -10.32 9.92 -0.14
N THR A 15 -10.48 8.66 -0.53
CA THR A 15 -10.30 7.51 0.36
C THR A 15 -8.84 7.41 0.83
N ILE A 16 -7.89 7.49 -0.10
CA ILE A 16 -6.45 7.53 0.23
C ILE A 16 -6.15 8.72 1.16
N ALA A 17 -6.64 9.90 0.81
CA ALA A 17 -6.43 11.11 1.58
C ALA A 17 -6.98 11.00 3.01
N GLY A 18 -8.14 10.36 3.19
CA GLY A 18 -8.72 10.07 4.50
C GLY A 18 -7.81 9.22 5.38
N ILE A 19 -7.27 8.14 4.81
CA ILE A 19 -6.34 7.22 5.50
C ILE A 19 -5.06 7.96 5.90
N VAL A 20 -4.48 8.75 4.98
CA VAL A 20 -3.23 9.47 5.24
C VAL A 20 -3.41 10.51 6.35
N ARG A 21 -4.51 11.28 6.32
CA ARG A 21 -4.80 12.26 7.39
C ARG A 21 -4.98 11.59 8.74
N GLU A 22 -5.62 10.42 8.79
CA GLU A 22 -5.78 9.68 10.04
C GLU A 22 -4.43 9.21 10.57
N GLY A 23 -3.60 8.58 9.73
CA GLY A 23 -2.26 8.15 10.15
C GLY A 23 -1.35 9.33 10.56
N GLN A 24 -1.49 10.50 9.94
CA GLN A 24 -0.80 11.71 10.38
C GLN A 24 -1.30 12.19 11.74
N ARG A 25 -2.62 12.15 12.00
CA ARG A 25 -3.20 12.50 13.30
C ARG A 25 -2.77 11.54 14.41
N SER A 26 -2.66 10.25 14.13
CA SER A 26 -2.22 9.24 15.11
C SER A 26 -0.71 9.21 15.31
N GLY A 27 0.06 9.91 14.48
CA GLY A 27 1.53 9.88 14.50
C GLY A 27 2.15 8.64 13.85
N GLU A 28 1.35 7.83 13.14
CA GLU A 28 1.81 6.68 12.38
C GLU A 28 2.47 7.06 11.05
N PHE A 29 2.06 8.18 10.45
CA PHE A 29 2.60 8.69 9.19
C PHE A 29 3.25 10.07 9.36
N GLY A 30 4.37 10.26 8.67
CA GLY A 30 5.08 11.52 8.54
C GLY A 30 4.35 12.58 7.71
N PRO A 31 4.86 13.82 7.74
CA PRO A 31 4.23 14.94 7.05
C PRO A 31 4.39 14.83 5.52
N VAL A 32 3.28 14.95 4.81
CA VAL A 32 3.20 15.05 3.34
C VAL A 32 2.05 15.99 2.95
N ASP A 33 2.10 16.60 1.76
CA ASP A 33 0.90 17.14 1.14
C ASP A 33 -0.03 15.97 0.77
N VAL A 34 -1.14 15.87 1.48
CA VAL A 34 -2.08 14.74 1.36
C VAL A 34 -2.72 14.67 -0.02
N ALA A 35 -3.05 15.81 -0.62
CA ALA A 35 -3.74 15.84 -1.90
C ALA A 35 -2.80 15.38 -3.02
N ASP A 36 -1.58 15.92 -3.00
CA ASP A 36 -0.52 15.59 -3.95
C ASP A 36 -0.03 14.14 -3.78
N PHE A 37 0.16 13.68 -2.54
CA PHE A 37 0.46 12.26 -2.26
C PHE A 37 -0.63 11.32 -2.78
N SER A 38 -1.90 11.64 -2.50
CA SER A 38 -3.03 10.80 -2.93
C SER A 38 -3.14 10.73 -4.45
N LEU A 39 -2.84 11.83 -5.14
CA LEU A 39 -2.78 11.86 -6.60
C LEU A 39 -1.69 10.93 -7.13
N ARG A 40 -0.45 11.06 -6.62
CA ARG A 40 0.67 10.22 -7.06
C ARG A 40 0.46 8.74 -6.76
N LEU A 41 0.01 8.40 -5.54
CA LEU A 41 -0.22 7.01 -5.17
C LEU A 41 -1.36 6.40 -6.00
N GLY A 42 -2.45 7.14 -6.22
CA GLY A 42 -3.54 6.72 -7.09
C GLY A 42 -3.05 6.43 -8.51
N ALA A 43 -2.32 7.36 -9.11
CA ALA A 43 -1.77 7.20 -10.46
C ALA A 43 -0.81 6.00 -10.57
N LEU A 44 0.00 5.74 -9.54
CA LEU A 44 0.87 4.57 -9.48
C LEU A 44 0.05 3.27 -9.48
N ILE A 45 -1.01 3.20 -8.67
CA ILE A 45 -1.89 2.03 -8.58
C ILE A 45 -2.58 1.80 -9.93
N ASP A 46 -3.13 2.84 -10.55
CA ASP A 46 -3.83 2.73 -11.84
C ASP A 46 -2.89 2.26 -12.96
N GLY A 47 -1.68 2.81 -13.02
CA GLY A 47 -0.66 2.46 -14.01
C GLY A 47 -0.11 1.03 -13.85
N LEU A 48 -0.04 0.51 -12.63
CA LEU A 48 0.37 -0.89 -12.40
C LEU A 48 -0.81 -1.86 -12.59
N ALA A 49 -2.03 -1.45 -12.24
CA ALA A 49 -3.22 -2.29 -12.37
C ALA A 49 -3.49 -2.69 -13.83
N ILE A 50 -3.30 -1.77 -14.78
CA ILE A 50 -3.47 -2.08 -16.20
C ILE A 50 -2.47 -3.16 -16.67
N GLN A 51 -1.22 -3.12 -16.19
CA GLN A 51 -0.20 -4.11 -16.54
C GLN A 51 -0.55 -5.50 -15.99
N VAL A 52 -1.02 -5.55 -14.74
CA VAL A 52 -1.51 -6.80 -14.12
C VAL A 52 -2.69 -7.38 -14.92
N VAL A 53 -3.66 -6.54 -15.29
CA VAL A 53 -4.84 -6.97 -16.07
C VAL A 53 -4.45 -7.49 -17.46
N LEU A 54 -3.42 -6.90 -18.06
CA LEU A 54 -2.89 -7.35 -19.36
C LEU A 54 -2.01 -8.61 -19.25
N GLY A 55 -1.80 -9.15 -18.04
CA GLY A 55 -1.02 -10.37 -17.83
C GLY A 55 0.48 -10.17 -18.03
N ASP A 56 0.99 -8.96 -17.77
CA ASP A 56 2.43 -8.69 -17.84
C ASP A 56 3.19 -9.59 -16.85
N ALA A 57 4.16 -10.36 -17.38
CA ALA A 57 4.94 -11.31 -16.59
C ALA A 57 5.87 -10.63 -15.58
N GLU A 58 6.28 -9.38 -15.82
CA GLU A 58 7.15 -8.63 -14.91
C GLU A 58 6.35 -7.94 -13.79
N VAL A 59 5.06 -7.68 -14.02
CA VAL A 59 4.19 -6.95 -13.09
C VAL A 59 3.04 -7.82 -12.63
N THR A 60 3.37 -8.75 -11.74
CA THR A 60 2.39 -9.56 -11.01
C THR A 60 1.62 -8.72 -9.98
N ALA A 61 0.47 -9.22 -9.53
CA ALA A 61 -0.30 -8.57 -8.46
C ALA A 61 0.50 -8.38 -7.17
N ASP A 62 1.36 -9.35 -6.82
CA ASP A 62 2.25 -9.24 -5.66
C ASP A 62 3.31 -8.15 -5.87
N LYS A 63 3.88 -8.06 -7.07
CA LYS A 63 4.86 -7.03 -7.43
C LYS A 63 4.25 -5.63 -7.42
N MET A 64 3.03 -5.50 -7.95
CA MET A 64 2.26 -4.25 -7.89
C MET A 64 2.09 -3.79 -6.45
N LEU A 65 1.57 -4.66 -5.57
CA LEU A 65 1.38 -4.31 -4.17
C LEU A 65 2.71 -3.94 -3.50
N GLU A 66 3.75 -4.73 -3.70
CA GLU A 66 5.05 -4.46 -3.11
C GLU A 66 5.55 -3.07 -3.52
N THR A 67 5.41 -2.73 -4.80
CA THR A 67 5.81 -1.44 -5.37
C THR A 67 5.02 -0.29 -4.75
N CYS A 68 3.68 -0.41 -4.69
CA CYS A 68 2.81 0.61 -4.08
C CYS A 68 3.14 0.81 -2.59
N MET A 69 3.26 -0.28 -1.82
CA MET A 69 3.53 -0.20 -0.39
C MET A 69 4.94 0.32 -0.08
N ARG A 70 5.95 -0.02 -0.89
CA ARG A 70 7.29 0.57 -0.75
C ARG A 70 7.29 2.07 -1.05
N SER A 71 6.54 2.53 -2.06
CA SER A 71 6.42 3.98 -2.32
C SER A 71 5.73 4.70 -1.17
N ALA A 72 4.59 4.16 -0.71
CA ALA A 72 3.86 4.71 0.42
C ALA A 72 4.72 4.76 1.70
N ALA A 73 5.42 3.67 2.03
CA ALA A 73 6.32 3.59 3.18
C ALA A 73 7.43 4.65 3.14
N ARG A 74 8.04 4.85 1.97
CA ARG A 74 9.12 5.83 1.80
C ARG A 74 8.62 7.26 1.98
N GLU A 75 7.47 7.59 1.40
CA GLU A 75 6.93 8.96 1.45
C GLU A 75 6.26 9.28 2.80
N LEU A 76 5.54 8.31 3.39
CA LEU A 76 4.85 8.47 4.66
C LEU A 76 5.72 8.11 5.88
N GLY A 77 6.95 7.62 5.68
CA GLY A 77 7.90 7.39 6.76
C GLY A 77 7.53 6.25 7.73
N PHE A 78 6.89 5.18 7.25
CA PHE A 78 6.58 3.99 8.07
C PHE A 78 7.34 2.75 7.59
N ASP A 79 7.57 1.80 8.51
CA ASP A 79 8.23 0.54 8.19
C ASP A 79 7.28 -0.44 7.50
N TRP A 80 7.45 -0.64 6.18
CA TRP A 80 6.77 -1.70 5.47
C TRP A 80 7.60 -2.98 5.43
N GLY A 81 7.12 -4.02 6.11
CA GLY A 81 7.81 -5.29 6.16
C GLY A 81 7.70 -6.15 4.89
N GLY A 82 6.94 -5.76 3.88
CA GLY A 82 6.70 -6.64 2.73
C GLY A 82 5.76 -7.81 3.06
N ARG A 83 5.02 -8.26 2.05
CA ARG A 83 4.09 -9.40 2.18
C ARG A 83 4.83 -10.70 2.49
N GLN A 84 6.02 -10.89 1.90
CA GLN A 84 6.92 -12.03 2.15
C GLN A 84 7.35 -12.15 3.63
N ARG A 85 7.69 -11.03 4.32
CA ARG A 85 8.07 -11.11 5.73
C ARG A 85 6.87 -11.42 6.62
N ARG A 86 5.65 -10.98 6.25
CA ARG A 86 4.42 -11.34 6.97
C ARG A 86 4.12 -12.84 6.88
N THR A 87 4.24 -13.45 5.70
CA THR A 87 4.04 -14.90 5.53
C THR A 87 5.12 -15.69 6.26
N LEU A 88 6.40 -15.30 6.15
CA LEU A 88 7.50 -15.93 6.89
C LEU A 88 7.35 -15.80 8.42
N ARG A 89 6.85 -14.66 8.92
CA ARG A 89 6.59 -14.45 10.35
C ARG A 89 5.38 -15.25 10.83
N ALA A 90 4.35 -15.42 10.00
CA ALA A 90 3.19 -16.25 10.31
C ALA A 90 3.51 -17.76 10.28
N ALA A 91 4.43 -18.18 9.39
CA ALA A 91 4.85 -19.57 9.24
C ALA A 91 5.87 -20.04 10.30
N ARG A 92 6.40 -19.13 11.15
CA ARG A 92 7.41 -19.48 12.14
C ARG A 92 6.76 -20.28 13.29
N PRO A 93 7.09 -21.56 13.51
CA PRO A 93 6.49 -22.34 14.59
C PRO A 93 6.85 -21.74 15.95
N LYS A 94 5.89 -21.70 16.89
CA LYS A 94 6.10 -21.28 18.28
C LYS A 94 7.18 -22.17 18.91
N ARG A 95 8.43 -21.72 18.95
CA ARG A 95 9.52 -22.45 19.61
C ARG A 95 9.23 -22.62 21.10
N ALA A 96 8.91 -23.85 21.48
CA ALA A 96 9.13 -24.49 22.78
C ALA A 96 8.81 -23.66 24.03
N ALA A 97 7.53 -23.55 24.38
CA ALA A 97 7.12 -23.54 25.79
C ALA A 97 7.28 -24.97 26.35
N ALA A 98 8.53 -25.44 26.39
CA ALA A 98 8.92 -26.73 26.96
C ALA A 98 10.32 -26.57 27.55
N ARG A 99 10.45 -25.68 28.54
CA ARG A 99 11.38 -25.95 29.64
C ARG A 99 10.57 -26.78 30.62
N ALA A 100 10.73 -28.09 30.48
CA ALA A 100 10.21 -29.08 31.41
C ALA A 100 10.70 -28.72 32.83
N ARG A 101 9.74 -28.83 33.74
CA ARG A 101 9.91 -28.77 35.19
C ARG A 101 10.72 -29.96 35.69
#